data_AF-A0A1B9L455-F1
#
_entry.id   AF-A0A1B9L455-F1
#
_cell.length_a   1.000
_cell.length_b   1.000
_cell.length_c   1.000
_cell.angle_alpha   90.00
_cell.angle_beta   90.00
_cell.angle_gamma   90.00
#
_symmetry.space_group_name_H-M   'P 1'
#
loop_
_entity.id
_entity.type
_entity.pdbx_description
1 polymer ?
#
loop_
_entity_poly.entity_id
_entity_poly.type
_entity_poly.pdbx_seq_one_letter_code
_entity_poly.pdbx_strand_id
1 'polypeptide(L)'
;MALDFMASNNQKKIDENTPIFSLGKSDHDLLFNNAIPLNQYPTIKKFHNYYADNTVLYGEIQPLIKELKRLIKTKKLQLESISSFIDFLEKSFNDGLNIYICCD
;
A
#
# COMPACT_ATOMS: atom_id res chain seq x y z
N MET A 1 -0.83 -14.81 7.64
CA MET A 1 -1.52 -14.14 6.52
C MET A 1 -1.14 -12.68 6.59
N ALA A 2 -0.20 -12.28 5.75
CA ALA A 2 0.17 -10.89 5.50
C ALA A 2 -0.56 -10.42 4.24
N LEU A 3 -0.79 -9.12 4.10
CA LEU A 3 -1.27 -8.57 2.84
C LEU A 3 -0.04 -8.25 1.98
N ASP A 4 0.12 -8.97 0.86
CA ASP A 4 1.30 -8.83 0.02
C ASP A 4 1.05 -7.86 -1.13
N PHE A 5 2.01 -6.96 -1.34
CA PHE A 5 2.00 -5.92 -2.36
C PHE A 5 3.12 -6.22 -3.34
N MET A 6 2.77 -6.59 -4.57
CA MET A 6 3.69 -7.02 -5.62
C MET A 6 3.79 -5.93 -6.69
N ALA A 7 4.98 -5.39 -6.93
CA ALA A 7 5.20 -4.33 -7.91
C ALA A 7 5.50 -4.93 -9.29
N SER A 8 4.60 -4.75 -10.25
CA SER A 8 4.80 -5.25 -11.62
C SER A 8 4.05 -4.39 -12.65
N ASN A 9 4.53 -4.38 -13.89
CA ASN A 9 3.81 -3.73 -14.99
C ASN A 9 2.53 -4.49 -15.37
N ASN A 10 2.47 -5.81 -15.10
CA ASN A 10 1.33 -6.66 -15.42
C ASN A 10 1.27 -7.85 -14.46
N GLN A 11 0.08 -8.20 -13.98
CA GLN A 11 -0.14 -9.35 -13.09
C GLN A 11 0.41 -10.67 -13.66
N LYS A 12 0.36 -10.86 -14.99
CA LYS A 12 0.89 -12.07 -15.65
C LYS A 12 2.42 -12.18 -15.63
N LYS A 13 3.11 -11.10 -15.29
CA LYS A 13 4.58 -11.02 -15.21
C LYS A 13 5.07 -11.07 -13.77
N ILE A 14 4.20 -11.37 -12.80
CA ILE A 14 4.60 -11.60 -11.43
C ILE A 14 5.29 -12.98 -11.37
N ASP A 15 6.55 -12.96 -10.98
CA ASP A 15 7.39 -14.12 -10.70
C ASP A 15 8.15 -13.95 -9.37
N GLU A 16 9.01 -14.91 -9.05
CA GLU A 16 9.83 -14.97 -7.82
C GLU A 16 10.79 -13.77 -7.62
N ASN A 17 11.10 -13.02 -8.68
CA ASN A 17 11.97 -11.85 -8.62
C ASN A 17 11.17 -10.53 -8.49
N THR A 18 9.83 -10.60 -8.49
CA THR A 18 8.97 -9.43 -8.34
C THR A 18 9.24 -8.76 -7.00
N PRO A 19 9.44 -7.44 -6.93
CA PRO A 19 9.52 -6.75 -5.65
C PRO A 19 8.23 -6.92 -4.85
N ILE A 20 8.35 -7.38 -3.61
CA ILE A 20 7.22 -7.59 -2.69
C ILE A 20 7.41 -6.76 -1.42
N PHE A 21 6.31 -6.18 -0.95
CA PHE A 21 6.18 -5.65 0.40
C PHE A 21 5.04 -6.37 1.11
N SER A 22 5.25 -6.84 2.34
CA SER A 22 4.24 -7.52 3.12
C SER A 22 3.79 -6.65 4.29
N LEU A 23 2.48 -6.40 4.39
CA LEU A 23 1.88 -5.67 5.49
C LEU A 23 1.20 -6.64 6.46
N GLY A 24 1.71 -6.70 7.68
CA GLY A 24 1.08 -7.50 8.73
C GLY A 24 -0.26 -6.93 9.18
N LYS A 25 -1.15 -7.81 9.66
CA LYS A 25 -2.49 -7.43 10.13
C LYS A 25 -2.47 -6.32 11.19
N SER A 26 -1.55 -6.37 12.15
CA SER A 26 -1.45 -5.35 13.20
C SER A 26 -1.15 -3.96 12.64
N ASP A 27 -0.25 -3.87 11.66
CA ASP A 27 0.11 -2.61 11.00
C ASP A 27 -1.01 -2.11 10.09
N HIS A 28 -1.70 -3.03 9.40
CA HIS A 28 -2.90 -2.73 8.63
C HIS A 28 -4.02 -2.17 9.52
N ASP A 29 -4.39 -2.89 10.58
CA ASP A 29 -5.42 -2.45 11.52
C ASP A 29 -5.07 -1.07 12.10
N LEU A 30 -3.81 -0.85 12.48
CA LEU A 30 -3.35 0.42 13.02
C LEU A 30 -3.40 1.55 11.99
N LEU A 31 -3.04 1.29 10.73
CA LEU A 31 -3.18 2.25 9.62
C LEU A 31 -4.65 2.65 9.44
N PHE A 32 -5.55 1.69 9.32
CA PHE A 32 -6.95 1.93 9.00
C PHE A 32 -7.75 2.51 10.17
N ASN A 33 -7.44 2.13 11.41
CA ASN A 33 -8.00 2.77 12.61
C ASN A 33 -7.67 4.26 12.67
N ASN A 34 -6.51 4.66 12.14
CA ASN A 34 -6.10 6.06 12.07
C ASN A 34 -6.63 6.80 10.84
N ALA A 35 -6.95 6.08 9.76
CA ALA A 35 -7.47 6.63 8.51
C ALA A 35 -8.97 6.98 8.54
N ILE A 36 -9.61 6.98 9.72
CA ILE A 36 -11.03 7.32 9.89
C ILE A 36 -11.23 8.85 9.90
N PRO A 37 -12.19 9.41 9.13
CA PRO A 37 -13.07 8.71 8.21
C PRO A 37 -12.40 8.40 6.85
N LEU A 38 -12.58 7.18 6.35
CA LEU A 38 -11.92 6.66 5.14
C LEU A 38 -12.26 7.43 3.86
N ASN A 39 -13.35 8.20 3.85
CA ASN A 39 -13.72 9.05 2.71
C ASN A 39 -12.70 10.18 2.47
N GLN A 40 -11.86 10.52 3.46
CA GLN A 40 -10.77 11.46 3.30
C GLN A 40 -9.54 10.83 2.61
N TYR A 41 -9.47 9.50 2.54
CA TYR A 41 -8.33 8.74 2.02
C TYR A 41 -8.81 7.70 0.97
N PRO A 42 -9.34 8.16 -0.18
CA PRO A 42 -9.91 7.29 -1.20
C PRO A 42 -8.93 6.23 -1.74
N THR A 43 -7.64 6.53 -1.82
CA THR A 43 -6.66 5.56 -2.35
C THR A 43 -6.26 4.54 -1.28
N ILE A 44 -6.04 4.96 -0.03
CA ILE A 44 -5.84 4.04 1.10
C ILE A 44 -7.06 3.11 1.26
N LYS A 45 -8.27 3.63 1.09
CA LYS A 45 -9.52 2.86 1.21
C LYS A 45 -9.57 1.62 0.30
N LYS A 46 -8.88 1.62 -0.85
CA LYS A 46 -8.92 0.49 -1.79
C LYS A 46 -8.53 -0.83 -1.13
N PHE A 47 -7.46 -0.83 -0.33
CA PHE A 47 -6.96 -2.04 0.34
C PHE A 47 -7.37 -2.12 1.81
N HIS A 48 -8.49 -1.47 2.18
CA HIS A 48 -9.07 -1.60 3.52
C HIS A 48 -9.53 -3.02 3.82
N ASN A 49 -10.03 -3.75 2.81
CA ASN A 49 -10.36 -5.15 3.01
C ASN A 49 -9.08 -5.98 3.01
N TYR A 50 -8.61 -6.36 4.20
CA TYR A 50 -7.42 -7.18 4.39
C TYR A 50 -7.49 -8.55 3.69
N TYR A 51 -8.69 -9.04 3.40
CA TYR A 51 -8.93 -10.38 2.86
C TYR A 51 -9.35 -10.37 1.39
N ALA A 52 -9.10 -9.28 0.68
CA ALA A 52 -9.46 -9.17 -0.73
C ALA A 52 -8.30 -8.65 -1.57
N ASP A 53 -8.15 -9.29 -2.73
CA ASP A 53 -7.22 -8.85 -3.74
C ASP A 53 -7.62 -7.48 -4.28
N ASN A 54 -6.62 -6.67 -4.60
CA ASN A 54 -6.85 -5.37 -5.21
C ASN A 54 -5.68 -4.97 -6.10
N THR A 55 -5.81 -3.84 -6.77
CA THR A 55 -4.76 -3.26 -7.59
C THR A 55 -4.72 -1.76 -7.38
N VAL A 56 -3.52 -1.24 -7.15
CA VAL A 56 -3.22 0.19 -7.21
C VAL A 56 -2.52 0.43 -8.53
N LEU A 57 -3.19 1.15 -9.42
CA LEU A 57 -2.62 1.48 -10.73
C LEU A 57 -1.51 2.53 -10.57
N TYR A 58 -0.59 2.57 -11.52
CA TYR A 58 0.51 3.53 -11.56
C TYR A 58 0.09 4.97 -11.23
N GLY A 59 -1.00 5.46 -11.86
CA GLY A 59 -1.53 6.81 -11.64
C GLY A 59 -2.09 7.06 -10.24
N GLU A 60 -2.28 6.01 -9.44
CA GLU A 60 -2.82 6.06 -8.09
C GLU A 60 -1.73 5.97 -7.02
N ILE A 61 -0.49 5.62 -7.39
CA ILE A 61 0.61 5.47 -6.43
C ILE A 61 0.99 6.80 -5.78
N GLN A 62 1.10 7.88 -6.57
CA GLN A 62 1.39 9.20 -6.00
C GLN A 62 0.29 9.72 -5.06
N PRO A 63 -1.01 9.66 -5.42
CA PRO A 63 -2.10 9.92 -4.49
C PRO A 63 -2.00 9.09 -3.21
N LEU A 64 -1.70 7.80 -3.30
CA LEU A 64 -1.53 6.91 -2.15
C LEU A 64 -0.40 7.37 -1.23
N ILE A 65 0.79 7.64 -1.78
CA ILE A 65 1.94 8.15 -1.00
C ILE A 65 1.57 9.44 -0.29
N LYS A 66 0.89 10.37 -0.98
CA LYS A 66 0.46 11.65 -0.40
C LYS A 66 -0.52 11.45 0.76
N GLU A 67 -1.48 10.55 0.60
CA GLU A 67 -2.44 10.19 1.65
C GLU A 67 -1.73 9.57 2.87
N LEU A 68 -0.80 8.64 2.66
CA LEU A 68 -0.02 8.00 3.73
C LEU A 68 0.82 9.04 4.48
N LYS A 69 1.57 9.90 3.78
CA LYS A 69 2.37 10.97 4.40
C LYS A 69 1.49 11.94 5.19
N ARG A 70 0.31 12.30 4.68
CA ARG A 70 -0.65 13.16 5.39
C ARG A 70 -1.16 12.48 6.66
N LEU A 71 -1.50 11.20 6.58
CA LEU A 71 -1.99 10.43 7.72
C LEU A 71 -0.95 10.35 8.83
N ILE A 72 0.28 9.96 8.48
CA ILE A 72 1.44 9.87 9.39
C ILE A 72 1.65 11.21 10.10
N LYS A 73 1.68 12.31 9.35
CA LYS A 73 1.88 13.66 9.89
C LYS A 73 0.75 14.07 10.83
N THR A 74 -0.50 13.80 10.46
CA THR A 74 -1.69 14.24 11.21
C THR A 74 -1.86 13.44 12.51
N LYS A 75 -1.60 12.14 12.45
CA LYS A 75 -1.80 11.22 13.58
C LYS A 75 -0.52 10.97 14.38
N LYS A 76 0.60 11.60 13.98
CA LYS A 76 1.94 11.43 14.57
C LYS A 76 2.33 9.95 14.69
N LEU A 77 1.99 9.15 13.67
CA LEU A 77 2.33 7.74 13.64
C LEU A 77 3.83 7.59 13.39
N GLN A 78 4.52 6.85 14.25
CA GLN A 78 5.90 6.45 14.00
C GLN A 78 5.91 4.96 13.73
N LEU A 79 5.63 4.60 12.48
CA LEU A 79 5.59 3.22 12.02
C LEU A 79 6.69 3.06 10.97
N GLU A 80 7.73 2.34 11.33
CA GLU A 80 8.78 1.96 10.39
C GLU A 80 8.18 1.18 9.21
N SER A 81 7.21 0.30 9.46
CA SER A 81 6.50 -0.45 8.42
C SER A 81 5.85 0.46 7.37
N ILE A 82 5.20 1.55 7.79
CA ILE A 82 4.54 2.46 6.84
C ILE A 82 5.58 3.32 6.10
N SER A 83 6.70 3.66 6.74
CA SER A 83 7.80 4.37 6.07
C SER A 83 8.42 3.49 4.99
N SER A 84 8.72 2.23 5.31
CA SER A 84 9.17 1.22 4.35
C SER A 84 8.16 0.96 3.23
N PHE A 85 6.86 1.00 3.55
CA PHE A 85 5.81 0.89 2.53
C PHE A 85 5.82 2.08 1.57
N ILE A 86 5.99 3.31 2.09
CA ILE A 86 6.14 4.50 1.24
C ILE A 86 7.37 4.38 0.33
N ASP A 87 8.51 3.93 0.86
CA ASP A 87 9.73 3.75 0.06
C ASP A 87 9.54 2.71 -1.05
N PHE A 88 8.83 1.62 -0.77
CA PHE A 88 8.44 0.62 -1.76
C PHE A 88 7.56 1.21 -2.87
N LEU A 89 6.56 2.03 -2.50
CA LEU A 89 5.68 2.70 -3.45
C LEU A 89 6.44 3.73 -4.30
N GLU A 90 7.36 4.49 -3.71
CA GLU A 90 8.18 5.47 -4.43
C GLU A 90 9.09 4.79 -5.46
N LYS A 91 9.73 3.68 -5.10
CA LYS A 91 10.51 2.86 -6.06
C LYS A 91 9.64 2.34 -7.19
N SER A 92 8.51 1.73 -6.85
CA SER A 92 7.57 1.18 -7.83
C SER A 92 7.04 2.25 -8.79
N PHE A 93 6.80 3.46 -8.30
CA PHE A 93 6.41 4.60 -9.12
C PHE A 93 7.53 5.03 -10.06
N ASN A 94 8.77 5.15 -9.59
CA ASN A 94 9.90 5.52 -10.43
C ASN A 94 10.14 4.50 -11.56
N ASP A 95 9.85 3.23 -11.29
CA ASP A 95 9.97 2.12 -12.26
C ASP A 95 8.72 1.98 -13.17
N GLY A 96 7.69 2.81 -13.00
CA GLY A 96 6.48 2.78 -13.83
C GLY A 96 5.60 1.55 -13.62
N LEU A 97 5.63 0.97 -12.42
CA LEU A 97 4.94 -0.28 -12.09
C LEU A 97 3.55 -0.03 -11.48
N ASN A 98 2.69 -1.04 -11.56
CA ASN A 98 1.45 -1.14 -10.78
C ASN A 98 1.72 -1.96 -9.51
N ILE A 99 0.84 -1.85 -8.52
CA ILE A 99 0.89 -2.68 -7.32
C ILE A 99 -0.30 -3.63 -7.33
N TYR A 100 -0.01 -4.92 -7.28
CA TYR A 100 -1.00 -5.99 -7.12
C TYR A 100 -1.01 -6.43 -5.68
N ILE A 101 -2.21 -6.48 -5.09
CA ILE A 101 -2.41 -6.79 -3.68
C ILE A 101 -3.04 -8.17 -3.62
N CYS A 102 -2.40 -9.09 -2.89
CA CYS A 102 -2.84 -10.47 -2.75
C CYS A 102 -2.94 -10.82 -1.26
N CYS A 103 -4.04 -11.47 -0.86
CA CYS A 103 -4.17 -12.06 0.46
C CYS A 103 -3.79 -13.54 0.37
N ASP A 104 -2.67 -13.93 0.96
CA ASP A 104 -2.25 -15.33 1.13
C ASP A 104 -2.62 -15.87 2.52
#